data_AF-A0A0F9NTS7-F1
#
_entry.id   AF-A0A0F9NTS7-F1
#
_cell.length_a   1.000
_cell.length_b   1.000
_cell.length_c   1.000
_cell.angle_alpha   90.00
_cell.angle_beta   90.00
_cell.angle_gamma   90.00
#
_symmetry.space_group_name_H-M   'P 1'
#
loop_
_entity.id
_entity.type
_entity.pdbx_description
1 polymer ?
#
loop_
_entity_poly.entity_id
_entity_poly.type
_entity_poly.pdbx_seq_one_letter_code
_entity_poly.pdbx_strand_id
1 'polypeptide(L)'
;MENLKLVLESQKKEIDELKSALKHNNKIHIETRGRKRKYKDPLVCHMGFTCTTEQKKRMKEKLKDVNIDLSTFIRELIFGHE
;
A
#
# COMPACT_ATOMS: atom_id res chain seq x y z
N MET A 1 16.49 -33.54 24.49
CA MET A 1 16.38 -32.06 24.34
C MET A 1 16.40 -31.59 22.88
N GLU A 2 16.95 -32.35 21.95
CA GLU A 2 17.06 -31.99 20.52
C GLU A 2 15.71 -31.92 19.79
N ASN A 3 14.81 -32.88 20.04
CA ASN A 3 13.45 -32.86 19.49
C ASN A 3 12.64 -31.63 19.90
N LEU A 4 12.86 -31.11 21.11
CA LEU A 4 12.16 -29.92 21.58
C LEU A 4 12.61 -28.66 20.84
N LYS A 5 13.90 -28.58 20.49
CA LYS A 5 14.46 -27.47 19.68
C LYS A 5 13.91 -27.48 18.26
N LEU A 6 13.84 -28.64 17.63
CA LEU A 6 13.27 -28.79 16.28
C LEU A 6 11.80 -28.36 16.22
N VAL A 7 11.01 -28.75 17.22
CA VAL A 7 9.60 -28.33 17.32
C VAL A 7 9.49 -26.82 17.49
N LEU A 8 10.33 -26.21 18.33
CA LEU A 8 10.35 -24.75 18.54
C LEU A 8 10.75 -23.98 17.27
N GLU A 9 11.72 -24.47 16.50
CA GLU A 9 12.13 -23.86 15.23
C GLU A 9 11.03 -23.94 14.17
N SER A 10 10.36 -25.08 14.05
CA SER A 10 9.21 -25.25 13.14
C SER A 10 8.08 -24.29 13.50
N GLN A 11 7.73 -24.19 14.79
CA GLN A 11 6.67 -23.28 15.26
C GLN A 11 7.01 -21.81 15.01
N LYS A 12 8.27 -21.41 15.21
CA LYS A 12 8.71 -20.04 14.88
C LYS A 12 8.54 -19.72 13.40
N LYS A 13 8.96 -20.65 12.53
CA LYS A 13 8.82 -20.49 11.07
C LYS A 13 7.36 -20.32 10.67
N GLU A 14 6.47 -21.16 11.20
CA GLU A 14 5.03 -21.10 10.93
C GLU A 14 4.42 -19.78 11.42
N ILE A 15 4.81 -19.31 12.62
CA ILE A 15 4.39 -17.99 13.14
C ILE A 15 4.85 -16.86 12.21
N ASP A 16 6.07 -16.92 11.68
CA ASP A 16 6.60 -15.89 10.79
C ASP A 16 5.90 -15.87 9.43
N GLU A 17 5.57 -17.04 8.89
CA GLU A 17 4.75 -17.18 7.68
C GLU A 17 3.35 -16.59 7.88
N LEU A 18 2.69 -16.91 9.00
CA LEU A 18 1.37 -16.36 9.36
C LEU A 18 1.41 -14.84 9.55
N LYS A 19 2.45 -14.31 10.22
CA LYS A 19 2.64 -12.86 10.38
C LYS A 19 2.85 -12.17 9.03
N SER A 20 3.58 -12.81 8.11
CA SER A 20 3.76 -12.31 6.74
C SER A 20 2.42 -12.25 6.02
N ALA A 21 1.64 -13.34 6.03
CA ALA A 21 0.30 -13.38 5.42
C ALA A 21 -0.65 -12.31 5.98
N LEU A 22 -0.64 -12.10 7.30
CA LEU A 22 -1.45 -11.06 7.96
C LEU A 22 -1.06 -9.64 7.52
N LYS A 23 0.24 -9.36 7.34
CA LYS A 23 0.70 -8.06 6.80
C LYS A 23 0.16 -7.81 5.39
N HIS A 24 0.01 -8.86 4.58
CA HIS A 24 -0.51 -8.75 3.21
C HIS A 24 -2.05 -8.68 3.14
N ASN A 25 -2.76 -9.14 4.18
CA ASN A 25 -4.22 -9.11 4.23
C ASN A 25 -4.80 -7.81 4.80
N ASN A 26 -4.01 -6.99 5.49
CA ASN A 26 -4.43 -5.66 5.96
C ASN A 26 -4.47 -4.64 4.81
N LYS A 27 -5.48 -4.81 3.95
CA LYS A 27 -5.85 -3.86 2.90
C LYS A 27 -6.48 -2.63 3.55
N ILE A 28 -6.10 -1.47 3.04
CA ILE A 28 -6.63 -0.17 3.38
C ILE A 28 -7.14 0.49 2.10
N HIS A 29 -8.11 1.39 2.27
CA HIS A 29 -8.66 2.17 1.17
C HIS A 29 -8.13 3.60 1.23
N ILE A 30 -7.66 4.12 0.09
CA ILE A 30 -7.20 5.49 -0.06
C ILE A 30 -8.12 6.18 -1.05
N GLU A 31 -8.90 7.14 -0.58
CA GLU A 31 -9.71 7.98 -1.45
C GLU A 31 -8.89 9.12 -2.04
N THR A 32 -9.04 9.34 -3.34
CA THR A 32 -8.57 10.52 -4.05
C THR A 32 -9.69 11.11 -4.91
N ARG A 33 -9.48 12.33 -5.38
CA ARG A 33 -10.37 12.97 -6.35
C ARG A 33 -9.64 13.15 -7.68
N GLY A 34 -10.36 12.98 -8.79
CA GLY A 34 -9.86 13.08 -10.15
C GLY A 34 -10.63 14.09 -11.01
N ARG A 35 -10.09 14.36 -12.20
CA ARG A 35 -10.69 15.23 -13.22
C ARG A 35 -11.22 14.39 -14.38
N LYS A 36 -12.33 14.80 -14.99
CA LYS A 36 -12.96 14.07 -16.09
C LYS A 36 -12.35 14.36 -17.47
N ARG A 37 -11.79 15.57 -17.69
CA ARG A 37 -11.41 16.03 -19.04
C ARG A 37 -10.14 16.89 -19.10
N LYS A 38 -9.95 17.92 -18.27
CA LYS A 38 -8.75 18.82 -18.32
C LYS A 38 -8.23 19.24 -16.95
N TYR A 39 -6.94 19.60 -16.85
CA TYR A 39 -6.29 20.09 -15.60
C TYR A 39 -6.96 21.32 -14.97
N LYS A 40 -7.70 22.12 -15.76
CA LYS A 40 -8.45 23.30 -15.30
C LYS A 40 -9.84 22.98 -14.76
N ASP A 41 -10.33 21.76 -14.94
CA ASP A 41 -11.64 21.36 -14.44
C ASP A 41 -11.58 21.05 -12.93
N PRO A 42 -12.67 21.30 -12.20
CA PRO A 42 -12.77 20.92 -10.80
C PRO A 42 -12.66 19.40 -10.62
N LEU A 43 -12.09 18.99 -9.48
CA LEU A 43 -12.00 17.58 -9.09
C LEU A 43 -13.38 17.05 -8.70
N VAL A 44 -14.10 16.49 -9.67
CA VAL A 44 -15.52 16.07 -9.52
C VAL A 44 -15.71 14.56 -9.36
N CYS A 45 -14.68 13.75 -9.60
CA CYS A 45 -14.79 12.28 -9.50
C CYS A 45 -14.09 11.79 -8.24
N HIS A 46 -14.80 11.06 -7.39
CA HIS A 46 -14.22 10.32 -6.27
C HIS A 46 -13.75 8.95 -6.75
N MET A 47 -12.52 8.59 -6.42
CA MET A 47 -11.97 7.28 -6.72
C MET A 47 -11.19 6.74 -5.55
N GLY A 48 -11.21 5.41 -5.43
CA GLY A 48 -10.56 4.70 -4.36
C GLY A 48 -9.43 3.83 -4.88
N PHE A 49 -8.28 3.88 -4.19
CA PHE A 49 -7.15 3.00 -4.41
C PHE A 49 -6.97 2.09 -3.20
N THR A 50 -7.04 0.78 -3.42
CA THR A 50 -6.88 -0.22 -2.35
C THR A 50 -5.47 -0.76 -2.37
N CYS A 51 -4.76 -0.67 -1.25
CA CYS A 51 -3.42 -1.21 -1.09
C CYS A 51 -3.23 -1.73 0.34
N THR A 52 -2.15 -2.43 0.63
CA THR A 52 -1.81 -2.80 2.01
C THR A 52 -1.21 -1.62 2.77
N THR A 53 -1.22 -1.69 4.10
CA THR A 53 -0.54 -0.70 4.97
C THR A 53 0.95 -0.60 4.63
N GLU A 54 1.59 -1.73 4.35
CA GLU A 54 3.01 -1.79 3.97
C GLU A 54 3.27 -1.14 2.61
N GLN A 55 2.39 -1.37 1.62
CA GLN A 55 2.47 -0.70 0.32
C GLN A 55 2.34 0.82 0.47
N LYS A 56 1.38 1.30 1.27
CA LYS A 56 1.23 2.73 1.56
C LYS A 56 2.46 3.33 2.22
N LYS A 57 3.08 2.62 3.18
CA LYS A 57 4.31 3.06 3.83
C LYS A 57 5.45 3.21 2.82
N ARG A 58 5.70 2.17 2.02
CA ARG A 58 6.75 2.18 0.98
C ARG A 58 6.52 3.26 -0.07
N MET A 59 5.28 3.48 -0.51
CA MET A 59 4.96 4.58 -1.42
C MET A 59 5.29 5.93 -0.77
N LYS A 60 4.85 6.19 0.47
CA LYS A 60 5.16 7.45 1.15
C LYS A 60 6.66 7.69 1.32
N GLU A 61 7.44 6.66 1.60
CA GLU A 61 8.89 6.76 1.71
C GLU A 61 9.51 7.17 0.37
N LYS A 62 9.21 6.45 -0.71
CA LYS A 62 9.72 6.78 -2.06
C LYS A 62 9.27 8.15 -2.56
N LEU A 63 8.04 8.54 -2.26
CA LEU A 63 7.47 9.80 -2.70
C LEU A 63 8.05 11.02 -1.98
N LYS A 64 8.58 10.85 -0.76
CA LYS A 64 9.31 11.91 -0.06
C LYS A 64 10.58 12.31 -0.81
N ASP A 65 11.31 11.34 -1.35
CA ASP A 65 12.57 11.59 -2.05
C ASP A 65 12.37 12.42 -3.33
N VAL A 66 11.17 12.35 -3.93
CA VAL A 66 10.79 13.08 -5.15
C VAL A 66 9.82 14.24 -4.90
N ASN A 67 9.52 14.56 -3.63
CA ASN A 67 8.61 15.64 -3.22
C ASN A 67 7.22 15.61 -3.88
N ILE A 68 6.62 14.42 -4.01
CA ILE A 68 5.26 14.23 -4.54
C ILE A 68 4.35 13.78 -3.39
N ASP A 69 3.14 14.35 -3.27
CA ASP A 69 2.18 13.87 -2.29
C ASP A 69 1.46 12.59 -2.77
N LEU A 70 1.08 11.73 -1.81
CA LEU A 70 0.45 10.45 -2.12
C LEU A 70 -0.87 10.58 -2.89
N SER A 71 -1.64 11.67 -2.68
CA SER A 71 -2.92 11.88 -3.36
C SER A 71 -2.71 12.23 -4.84
N THR A 72 -1.72 13.07 -5.13
CA THR A 72 -1.28 13.41 -6.49
C THR A 72 -0.72 12.18 -7.19
N PHE A 73 0.16 11.42 -6.55
CA PHE A 73 0.69 10.18 -7.14
C PHE A 73 -0.42 9.18 -7.50
N ILE A 74 -1.36 8.91 -6.58
CA ILE A 74 -2.47 7.98 -6.86
C ILE A 74 -3.37 8.52 -7.98
N ARG A 75 -3.61 9.84 -8.02
CA ARG A 75 -4.37 10.47 -9.10
C ARG A 75 -3.68 10.26 -10.45
N GLU A 76 -2.39 10.56 -10.54
CA GLU A 76 -1.61 10.39 -11.78
C GLU A 76 -1.48 8.92 -12.19
N LEU A 77 -1.40 8.00 -11.22
CA LEU A 77 -1.40 6.55 -11.49
C LEU A 77 -2.71 6.09 -12.15
N ILE A 78 -3.85 6.66 -11.73
CA ILE A 78 -5.18 6.28 -12.23
C ILE A 78 -5.51 6.97 -13.56
N PHE A 79 -5.19 8.27 -13.68
CA PHE A 79 -5.60 9.10 -14.81
C PHE A 79 -4.50 9.35 -15.85
N GLY A 80 -3.25 8.96 -15.55
CA GLY A 80 -2.08 9.35 -16.33
C GLY A 80 -1.46 10.66 -15.84
N HIS A 81 -0.21 10.87 -16.24
CA HIS A 81 0.53 12.12 -16.06
C HIS A 81 0.45 12.92 -17.38
N GLU A 82 0.08 14.19 -17.30
CA GLU A 82 0.02 15.14 -18.43
C GLU A 82 1.17 16.14 -18.37
#